data_AF-A0AAE8MA81-F1
#
_entry.id   AF-A0AAE8MA81-F1
#
_cell.length_a   1.000
_cell.length_b   1.000
_cell.length_c   1.000
_cell.angle_alpha   90.00
_cell.angle_beta   90.00
_cell.angle_gamma   90.00
#
_symmetry.space_group_name_H-M   'P 1'
#
loop_
_entity.id
_entity.type
_entity.pdbx_description
1 polymer ?
#
loop_
_entity_poly.entity_id
_entity_poly.type
_entity_poly.pdbx_seq_one_letter_code
_entity_poly.pdbx_strand_id
1 'polypeptide(L)'
;MKLLAESPHASDTQPPIYHSIKTAFLLAESSGILSLRVFQVMILVTIYELGHAIYPAAYLTIGTCARYGTALGLNKTVEQFDTPSIGGSERELEEKRRSWWAVIVLDRFVNLGCSDNACMFENPSADSILPINDDLWDRGDEACSPAHRLSSPPIESMGRFSLTVQASILLGKVFRHTHESPEVDGFKAQEARSLENTLVALTNVSLQEGRSRGIVLCSPTTICFSARLLLHDSERRPGNTGADITDRFRYQEISSDIAAYMRSLAEALKSRGYRLAEEASPLCLEAMYRSGIMYARRYSETSDLEDLHAFDIIVAGLQVMSTRWRLAACYNKLLEARKITGIL
;
A
#
# COMPACT_ATOMS: atom_id res chain seq x y z
N MET A 1 -7.74 -16.87 7.34
CA MET A 1 -6.79 -16.93 8.47
C MET A 1 -7.38 -16.18 9.65
N LYS A 2 -7.61 -16.84 10.80
CA LYS A 2 -8.27 -16.25 11.98
C LYS A 2 -7.57 -14.98 12.51
N LEU A 3 -6.23 -14.92 12.41
CA LEU A 3 -5.41 -13.78 12.79
C LEU A 3 -5.77 -12.44 12.11
N LEU A 4 -6.23 -12.46 10.85
CA LEU A 4 -6.63 -11.24 10.11
C LEU A 4 -8.12 -10.92 10.23
N ALA A 5 -8.90 -11.84 10.81
CA ALA A 5 -10.35 -11.70 10.98
C ALA A 5 -10.72 -11.24 12.40
N GLU A 6 -9.84 -11.46 13.38
CA GLU A 6 -10.05 -11.04 14.76
C GLU A 6 -9.70 -9.56 14.96
N SER A 7 -10.62 -8.80 15.56
CA SER A 7 -10.33 -7.45 16.03
C SER A 7 -9.28 -7.47 17.14
N PRO A 8 -8.34 -6.51 17.17
CA PRO A 8 -7.41 -6.38 18.27
C PRO A 8 -8.18 -6.25 19.60
N HIS A 9 -7.98 -7.21 20.50
CA HIS A 9 -8.46 -7.09 21.87
C HIS A 9 -7.73 -5.93 22.57
N ALA A 10 -8.40 -5.26 23.50
CA ALA A 10 -7.87 -4.08 24.20
C ALA A 10 -6.61 -4.36 25.05
N SER A 11 -6.17 -5.62 25.19
CA SER A 11 -4.92 -5.97 25.87
C SER A 11 -3.72 -5.71 24.97
N ASP A 12 -2.69 -5.06 25.52
CA ASP A 12 -1.42 -4.79 24.83
C ASP A 12 -0.64 -6.04 24.37
N THR A 13 -1.05 -7.22 24.82
CA THR A 13 -0.39 -8.50 24.52
C THR A 13 -0.69 -8.94 23.08
N GLN A 14 0.37 -9.23 22.31
CA GLN A 14 0.23 -9.85 20.99
C GLN A 14 -0.58 -11.15 21.11
N PRO A 15 -1.52 -11.42 20.19
CA PRO A 15 -2.42 -12.55 20.32
C PRO A 15 -1.62 -13.86 20.29
N PRO A 16 -1.90 -14.85 21.17
CA PRO A 16 -1.16 -16.11 21.24
C PRO A 16 -1.00 -16.81 19.88
N ILE A 17 -1.99 -16.67 19.01
CA ILE A 17 -1.98 -17.24 17.66
C ILE A 17 -0.86 -16.67 16.77
N TYR A 18 -0.48 -15.39 16.93
CA TYR A 18 0.64 -14.79 16.20
C TYR A 18 1.96 -15.48 16.59
N HIS A 19 2.22 -15.65 17.88
CA HIS A 19 3.42 -16.34 18.36
C HIS A 19 3.45 -17.81 17.91
N SER A 20 2.32 -18.51 17.98
CA SER A 20 2.22 -19.89 17.48
C SER A 20 2.58 -19.99 15.99
N ILE A 21 2.16 -19.02 15.16
CA ILE A 21 2.52 -18.98 13.74
C ILE A 21 4.02 -18.71 13.56
N LYS A 22 4.63 -17.78 14.30
CA LYS A 22 6.08 -17.53 14.22
C LYS A 22 6.89 -18.76 14.65
N THR A 23 6.46 -19.48 15.69
CA THR A 23 7.07 -20.76 16.07
C THR A 23 6.92 -21.81 14.98
N ALA A 24 5.74 -21.91 14.35
CA ALA A 24 5.52 -22.82 13.23
C ALA A 24 6.41 -22.50 12.02
N PHE A 25 6.69 -21.22 11.75
CA PHE A 25 7.64 -20.83 10.70
C PHE A 25 9.06 -21.32 11.00
N LEU A 26 9.55 -21.14 12.23
CA LEU A 26 10.87 -21.64 12.62
C LEU A 26 10.98 -23.16 12.49
N LEU A 27 9.92 -23.89 12.88
CA LEU A 27 9.86 -25.34 12.72
C LEU A 27 9.85 -25.75 11.24
N ALA A 28 9.05 -25.07 10.41
CA ALA A 28 9.00 -25.31 8.97
C ALA A 28 10.36 -25.06 8.31
N GLU A 29 11.04 -23.96 8.65
CA GLU A 29 12.38 -23.62 8.17
C GLU A 29 13.41 -24.68 8.59
N SER A 30 13.44 -25.06 9.87
CA SER A 30 14.37 -26.09 10.38
C SER A 30 14.14 -27.47 9.76
N SER A 31 12.91 -27.74 9.33
CA SER A 31 12.53 -28.98 8.66
C SER A 31 12.71 -28.92 7.13
N GLY A 32 13.20 -27.80 6.58
CA GLY A 32 13.39 -27.60 5.14
C GLY A 32 12.07 -27.59 4.35
N ILE A 33 10.94 -27.27 4.98
CA ILE A 33 9.64 -27.24 4.32
C ILE A 33 9.57 -26.03 3.40
N LEU A 34 9.47 -26.29 2.10
CA LEU A 34 9.31 -25.28 1.06
C LEU A 34 8.00 -25.52 0.29
N SER A 35 6.93 -24.84 0.71
CA SER A 35 5.59 -24.95 0.10
C SER A 35 4.90 -23.60 -0.09
N LEU A 36 4.03 -23.51 -1.11
CA LEU A 36 3.22 -22.31 -1.42
C LEU A 36 2.31 -21.92 -0.24
N ARG A 37 1.77 -22.89 0.49
CA ARG A 37 0.90 -22.61 1.65
C ARG A 37 1.64 -21.86 2.75
N VAL A 38 2.85 -22.28 3.09
CA VAL A 38 3.68 -21.56 4.09
C VAL A 38 3.99 -20.16 3.58
N PHE A 39 4.33 -20.00 2.31
CA PHE A 39 4.56 -18.69 1.69
C PHE A 39 3.34 -17.76 1.82
N GLN A 40 2.15 -18.26 1.50
CA GLN A 40 0.90 -17.49 1.65
C GLN A 40 0.61 -17.12 3.11
N VAL A 41 0.89 -18.02 4.07
CA VAL A 41 0.78 -17.70 5.50
C VAL A 41 1.74 -16.58 5.87
N MET A 42 2.98 -16.57 5.34
CA MET A 42 3.94 -15.47 5.58
C MET A 42 3.43 -14.13 5.05
N ILE A 43 2.85 -14.08 3.83
CA ILE A 43 2.23 -12.86 3.28
C ILE A 43 1.14 -12.33 4.22
N LEU A 44 0.25 -13.20 4.68
CA LEU A 44 -0.83 -12.82 5.60
C LEU A 44 -0.30 -12.34 6.95
N VAL A 45 0.79 -12.93 7.46
CA VAL A 45 1.48 -12.44 8.66
C VAL A 45 2.09 -11.07 8.43
N THR A 46 2.71 -10.80 7.26
CA THR A 46 3.23 -9.46 6.95
C THR A 46 2.13 -8.41 6.96
N ILE A 47 0.95 -8.71 6.39
CA ILE A 47 -0.21 -7.79 6.42
C ILE A 47 -0.63 -7.51 7.88
N TYR A 48 -0.67 -8.57 8.70
CA TYR A 48 -0.99 -8.43 10.12
C TYR A 48 0.05 -7.55 10.85
N GLU A 49 1.33 -7.84 10.68
CA GLU A 49 2.44 -7.10 11.31
C GLU A 49 2.41 -5.62 10.90
N LEU A 50 2.17 -5.33 9.62
CA LEU A 50 2.02 -3.98 9.09
C LEU A 50 0.81 -3.26 9.71
N GLY A 51 -0.38 -3.86 9.63
CA GLY A 51 -1.62 -3.29 10.17
C GLY A 51 -1.64 -3.13 11.69
N HIS A 52 -0.75 -3.82 12.41
CA HIS A 52 -0.60 -3.73 13.86
C HIS A 52 0.61 -2.90 14.31
N ALA A 53 1.27 -2.18 13.40
CA ALA A 53 2.45 -1.36 13.68
C ALA A 53 3.65 -2.15 14.26
N ILE A 54 3.81 -3.42 13.88
CA ILE A 54 4.97 -4.26 14.22
C ILE A 54 6.02 -4.13 13.10
N TYR A 55 6.43 -2.89 12.82
CA TYR A 55 7.17 -2.54 11.61
C TYR A 55 8.48 -3.33 11.40
N PRO A 56 9.36 -3.49 12.42
CA PRO A 56 10.58 -4.27 12.23
C PRO A 56 10.30 -5.72 11.85
N ALA A 57 9.24 -6.32 12.41
CA ALA A 57 8.85 -7.67 12.06
C ALA A 57 8.30 -7.73 10.62
N ALA A 58 7.43 -6.79 10.24
CA ALA A 58 6.89 -6.72 8.88
C ALA A 58 8.01 -6.61 7.82
N TYR A 59 9.00 -5.75 8.07
CA TYR A 59 10.18 -5.56 7.22
C TYR A 59 11.02 -6.83 7.09
N LEU A 60 11.28 -7.53 8.20
CA LEU A 60 12.04 -8.80 8.16
C LEU A 60 11.23 -9.92 7.49
N THR A 61 9.95 -10.08 7.84
CA THR A 61 9.09 -11.12 7.27
C THR A 61 8.95 -10.95 5.76
N ILE A 62 8.79 -9.72 5.24
CA ILE A 62 8.71 -9.51 3.79
C ILE A 62 10.05 -9.80 3.08
N GLY A 63 11.18 -9.54 3.73
CA GLY A 63 12.50 -9.95 3.24
C GLY A 63 12.65 -11.48 3.19
N THR A 64 12.13 -12.19 4.19
CA THR A 64 12.07 -13.66 4.17
C THR A 64 11.15 -14.15 3.05
N CYS A 65 9.99 -13.52 2.84
CA CYS A 65 9.10 -13.83 1.71
C CYS A 65 9.84 -13.71 0.37
N ALA A 66 10.65 -12.67 0.17
CA ALA A 66 11.44 -12.50 -1.05
C ALA A 66 12.29 -13.74 -1.37
N ARG A 67 13.08 -14.20 -0.40
CA ARG A 67 13.96 -15.36 -0.55
C ARG A 67 13.17 -16.67 -0.70
N TYR A 68 12.14 -16.84 0.10
CA TYR A 68 11.30 -18.03 0.11
C TYR A 68 10.53 -18.20 -1.22
N GLY A 69 9.96 -17.12 -1.74
CA GLY A 69 9.24 -17.11 -3.02
C GLY A 69 10.17 -17.35 -4.21
N THR A 70 11.37 -16.78 -4.21
CA THR A 70 12.39 -17.07 -5.23
C THR A 70 12.85 -18.52 -5.17
N ALA A 71 13.03 -19.10 -3.98
CA ALA A 71 13.36 -20.52 -3.83
C ALA A 71 12.26 -21.45 -4.39
N LEU A 72 11.00 -21.05 -4.29
CA LEU A 72 9.85 -21.72 -4.93
C LEU A 72 9.74 -21.44 -6.45
N GLY A 73 10.56 -20.54 -7.01
CA GLY A 73 10.49 -20.12 -8.40
C GLY A 73 9.29 -19.22 -8.73
N LEU A 74 8.63 -18.63 -7.73
CA LEU A 74 7.41 -17.83 -7.94
C LEU A 74 7.69 -16.54 -8.73
N ASN A 75 8.90 -16.00 -8.65
CA ASN A 75 9.32 -14.85 -9.43
C ASN A 75 9.24 -15.09 -10.96
N LYS A 76 9.40 -16.34 -11.40
CA LYS A 76 9.32 -16.68 -12.83
C LYS A 76 7.90 -16.60 -13.38
N THR A 77 6.89 -16.75 -12.52
CA THR A 77 5.46 -16.75 -12.92
C THR A 77 4.95 -15.41 -13.44
N VAL A 78 5.70 -14.33 -13.19
CA VAL A 78 5.44 -13.00 -13.75
C VAL A 78 6.34 -12.67 -14.94
N GLU A 79 7.48 -13.35 -15.12
CA GLU A 79 8.45 -13.07 -16.18
C GLU A 79 8.19 -13.89 -17.45
N GLN A 80 7.73 -15.13 -17.28
CA GLN A 80 7.51 -16.06 -18.37
C GLN A 80 6.01 -16.32 -18.50
N PHE A 81 5.50 -16.30 -19.74
CA PHE A 81 4.27 -17.03 -20.05
C PHE A 81 4.64 -18.51 -20.01
N ASP A 82 4.78 -19.05 -18.80
CA ASP A 82 4.88 -20.48 -18.63
C ASP A 82 3.57 -21.04 -19.19
N THR A 83 3.67 -21.75 -20.32
CA THR A 83 2.69 -22.78 -20.59
C THR A 83 2.66 -23.63 -19.33
N PRO A 84 1.46 -23.90 -18.76
CA PRO A 84 1.39 -24.73 -17.56
C PRO A 84 2.26 -25.96 -17.79
N SER A 85 3.26 -26.15 -16.94
CA SER A 85 4.12 -27.34 -16.98
C SER A 85 3.23 -28.56 -17.12
N ILE A 86 3.63 -29.58 -17.90
CA ILE A 86 2.84 -30.79 -18.12
C ILE A 86 2.21 -31.26 -16.78
N GLY A 87 0.89 -31.03 -16.61
CA GLY A 87 0.13 -31.35 -15.40
C GLY A 87 -0.27 -30.21 -14.44
N GLY A 88 0.13 -28.95 -14.67
CA GLY A 88 -0.29 -27.79 -13.85
C GLY A 88 -1.57 -27.14 -14.37
N SER A 89 -2.46 -26.72 -13.46
CA SER A 89 -3.66 -25.97 -13.85
C SER A 89 -3.37 -24.46 -14.00
N GLU A 90 -4.09 -23.77 -14.90
CA GLU A 90 -4.01 -22.31 -15.05
C GLU A 90 -4.30 -21.59 -13.72
N ARG A 91 -5.22 -22.16 -12.92
CA ARG A 91 -5.57 -21.69 -11.59
C ARG A 91 -4.40 -21.71 -10.62
N GLU A 92 -3.61 -22.79 -10.58
CA GLU A 92 -2.42 -22.88 -9.73
C GLU A 92 -1.34 -21.88 -10.15
N LEU A 93 -1.19 -21.64 -11.46
CA LEU A 93 -0.25 -20.65 -11.97
C LEU A 93 -0.66 -19.24 -11.54
N GLU A 94 -1.94 -18.90 -11.67
CA GLU A 94 -2.47 -17.61 -11.23
C GLU A 94 -2.38 -17.44 -9.71
N GLU A 95 -2.63 -18.49 -8.92
CA GLU A 95 -2.45 -18.45 -7.46
C GLU A 95 -1.00 -18.10 -7.07
N LYS A 96 -0.02 -18.74 -7.73
CA LYS A 96 1.41 -18.46 -7.54
C LYS A 96 1.76 -17.03 -7.96
N ARG A 97 1.26 -16.59 -9.11
CA ARG A 97 1.46 -15.23 -9.65
C ARG A 97 0.91 -14.18 -8.69
N ARG A 98 -0.31 -14.35 -8.22
CA ARG A 98 -0.96 -13.45 -7.26
C ARG A 98 -0.19 -13.39 -5.95
N SER A 99 0.29 -14.53 -5.47
CA SER A 99 1.09 -14.61 -4.24
C SER A 99 2.43 -13.85 -4.39
N TRP A 100 3.10 -13.97 -5.54
CA TRP A 100 4.32 -13.21 -5.81
C TRP A 100 4.07 -11.70 -5.90
N TRP A 101 3.02 -11.29 -6.61
CA TRP A 101 2.63 -9.89 -6.70
C TRP A 101 2.28 -9.28 -5.33
N ALA A 102 1.62 -10.03 -4.46
CA ALA A 102 1.31 -9.57 -3.11
C ALA A 102 2.57 -9.24 -2.31
N VAL A 103 3.65 -10.01 -2.47
CA VAL A 103 4.94 -9.73 -1.83
C VAL A 103 5.54 -8.43 -2.35
N ILE A 104 5.52 -8.20 -3.67
CA ILE A 104 6.02 -6.94 -4.25
C ILE A 104 5.21 -5.76 -3.71
N VAL A 105 3.88 -5.84 -3.72
CA VAL A 105 3.01 -4.77 -3.18
C VAL A 105 3.36 -4.44 -1.73
N LEU A 106 3.52 -5.46 -0.88
CA LEU A 106 3.82 -5.28 0.53
C LEU A 106 5.23 -4.71 0.77
N ASP A 107 6.24 -5.12 -0.01
CA ASP A 107 7.58 -4.54 0.07
C ASP A 107 7.55 -3.04 -0.22
N ARG A 108 6.88 -2.61 -1.29
CA ARG A 108 6.76 -1.17 -1.62
C ARG A 108 6.05 -0.41 -0.51
N PHE A 109 4.98 -0.98 0.05
CA PHE A 109 4.21 -0.30 1.07
C PHE A 109 4.94 -0.21 2.42
N VAL A 110 5.62 -1.29 2.86
CA VAL A 110 6.41 -1.27 4.09
C VAL A 110 7.46 -0.16 4.05
N ASN A 111 8.07 0.13 2.90
CA ASN A 111 9.08 1.19 2.81
C ASN A 111 8.52 2.63 2.93
N LEU A 112 7.20 2.86 2.94
CA LEU A 112 6.63 4.22 3.13
C LEU A 112 6.98 4.86 4.50
N GLY A 113 7.17 4.02 5.51
CA GLY A 113 7.53 4.45 6.87
C GLY A 113 8.99 4.87 7.03
N CYS A 114 9.87 4.45 6.12
CA CYS A 114 11.29 4.78 6.13
C CYS A 114 11.74 4.97 4.68
N SER A 115 11.63 6.20 4.19
CA SER A 115 11.95 6.52 2.80
C SER A 115 13.37 6.10 2.47
N ASP A 116 14.34 6.29 3.35
CA ASP A 116 15.77 6.03 3.10
C ASP A 116 16.12 4.58 2.74
N ASN A 117 15.19 3.64 2.89
CA ASN A 117 15.38 2.26 2.48
C ASN A 117 15.04 2.07 0.99
N ALA A 118 16.03 1.61 0.23
CA ALA A 118 15.77 1.08 -1.10
C ALA A 118 14.80 -0.11 -1.01
N CYS A 119 13.80 -0.14 -1.90
CA CYS A 119 12.91 -1.29 -2.03
C CYS A 119 13.73 -2.55 -2.32
N MET A 120 13.41 -3.68 -1.67
CA MET A 120 14.25 -4.88 -1.78
C MET A 120 14.14 -5.54 -3.15
N PHE A 121 12.98 -5.47 -3.79
CA PHE A 121 12.83 -6.01 -5.14
C PHE A 121 13.20 -4.95 -6.17
N GLU A 122 14.01 -5.35 -7.14
CA GLU A 122 14.11 -4.61 -8.39
C GLU A 122 12.71 -4.47 -9.03
N ASN A 123 12.54 -3.42 -9.85
CA ASN A 123 11.28 -3.26 -10.54
C ASN A 123 11.13 -4.38 -11.58
N PRO A 124 10.01 -5.12 -11.58
CA PRO A 124 9.75 -6.14 -12.58
C PRO A 124 9.79 -5.59 -14.00
N SER A 125 10.01 -6.47 -14.96
CA SER A 125 10.02 -6.12 -16.38
C SER A 125 8.70 -5.46 -16.81
N ALA A 126 8.78 -4.55 -17.77
CA ALA A 126 7.60 -3.97 -18.42
C ALA A 126 6.71 -5.04 -19.08
N ASP A 127 7.28 -6.19 -19.41
CA ASP A 127 6.57 -7.33 -19.98
C ASP A 127 5.98 -8.28 -18.92
N SER A 128 6.18 -7.99 -17.63
CA SER A 128 5.70 -8.87 -16.58
C SER A 128 4.18 -9.02 -16.60
N ILE A 129 3.71 -10.26 -16.42
CA ILE A 129 2.30 -10.62 -16.53
C ILE A 129 1.56 -10.16 -15.26
N LEU A 130 0.52 -9.35 -15.46
CA LEU A 130 -0.35 -8.89 -14.38
C LEU A 130 -1.33 -9.98 -13.95
N PRO A 131 -1.83 -9.94 -12.70
CA PRO A 131 -2.94 -10.79 -12.28
C PRO A 131 -4.17 -10.61 -13.17
N ILE A 132 -4.97 -11.66 -13.30
CA ILE A 132 -6.27 -11.56 -13.97
C ILE A 132 -7.27 -10.79 -13.09
N ASN A 133 -8.41 -10.41 -13.66
CA ASN A 133 -9.48 -9.74 -12.94
C ASN A 133 -9.97 -10.58 -11.73
N ASP A 134 -10.18 -9.92 -10.58
CA ASP A 134 -10.58 -10.58 -9.33
C ASP A 134 -11.90 -11.36 -9.45
N ASP A 135 -12.89 -10.85 -10.18
CA ASP A 135 -14.16 -11.58 -10.31
C ASP A 135 -14.03 -12.82 -11.19
N LEU A 136 -13.15 -12.79 -12.20
CA LEU A 136 -12.87 -13.95 -13.04
C LEU A 136 -12.15 -15.02 -12.22
N TRP A 137 -11.20 -14.61 -11.39
CA TRP A 137 -10.52 -15.49 -10.44
C TRP A 137 -11.48 -16.14 -9.44
N ASP A 138 -12.36 -15.34 -8.83
CA ASP A 138 -13.30 -15.80 -7.80
C ASP A 138 -14.35 -16.77 -8.38
N ARG A 139 -14.77 -16.59 -9.64
CA ARG A 139 -15.66 -17.52 -10.35
C ARG A 139 -14.96 -18.77 -10.90
N GLY A 140 -13.64 -18.75 -11.03
CA GLY A 140 -12.88 -19.82 -11.68
C GLY A 140 -12.99 -19.81 -13.21
N ASP A 141 -13.16 -18.63 -13.81
CA ASP A 141 -13.24 -18.41 -15.25
C ASP A 141 -11.87 -17.94 -15.81
N GLU A 142 -10.75 -18.57 -15.40
CA GLU A 142 -9.41 -18.05 -15.72
C GLU A 142 -9.10 -18.13 -17.24
N ALA A 143 -9.62 -19.14 -17.92
CA ALA A 143 -9.37 -19.42 -19.34
C ALA A 143 -9.91 -18.33 -20.30
N CYS A 144 -10.82 -17.47 -19.83
CA CYS A 144 -11.45 -16.42 -20.65
C CYS A 144 -10.82 -15.03 -20.46
N SER A 145 -9.81 -14.88 -19.61
CA SER A 145 -9.24 -13.56 -19.32
C SER A 145 -8.15 -13.17 -20.32
N PRO A 146 -8.18 -11.95 -20.89
CA PRO A 146 -7.02 -11.42 -21.60
C PRO A 146 -5.86 -11.25 -20.61
N ALA A 147 -4.66 -11.73 -20.98
CA ALA A 147 -3.47 -11.52 -20.20
C ALA A 147 -2.94 -10.09 -20.41
N HIS A 148 -2.85 -9.31 -19.34
CA HIS A 148 -2.29 -7.97 -19.36
C HIS A 148 -0.83 -7.97 -18.93
N ARG A 149 -0.04 -7.07 -19.50
CA ARG A 149 1.37 -6.84 -19.10
C ARG A 149 1.47 -5.60 -18.23
N LEU A 150 2.52 -5.49 -17.44
CA LEU A 150 2.77 -4.32 -16.58
C LEU A 150 2.83 -3.00 -17.37
N SER A 151 3.31 -3.05 -18.62
CA SER A 151 3.31 -1.93 -19.58
C SER A 151 1.94 -1.56 -20.15
N SER A 152 0.93 -2.40 -19.95
CA SER A 152 -0.43 -2.12 -20.44
C SER A 152 -1.01 -0.91 -19.72
N PRO A 153 -1.70 0.00 -20.44
CA PRO A 153 -2.35 1.14 -19.81
C PRO A 153 -3.43 0.65 -18.82
N PRO A 154 -3.57 1.30 -17.65
CA PRO A 154 -4.58 0.89 -16.68
C PRO A 154 -5.99 1.07 -17.27
N ILE A 155 -6.81 0.03 -17.16
CA ILE A 155 -8.23 0.05 -17.55
C ILE A 155 -9.08 -0.59 -16.45
N GLU A 156 -10.34 -0.18 -16.35
CA GLU A 156 -11.27 -0.62 -15.30
C GLU A 156 -11.46 -2.16 -15.28
N SER A 157 -11.37 -2.82 -16.44
CA SER A 157 -11.55 -4.27 -16.56
C SER A 157 -10.40 -5.11 -16.01
N MET A 158 -9.23 -4.52 -15.69
CA MET A 158 -8.09 -5.26 -15.13
C MET A 158 -8.36 -5.78 -13.71
N GLY A 159 -9.31 -5.17 -12.99
CA GLY A 159 -9.65 -5.53 -11.61
C GLY A 159 -8.70 -4.94 -10.57
N ARG A 160 -9.17 -4.90 -9.32
CA ARG A 160 -8.53 -4.18 -8.21
C ARG A 160 -7.11 -4.65 -7.92
N PHE A 161 -6.89 -5.96 -7.89
CA PHE A 161 -5.58 -6.47 -7.52
C PHE A 161 -4.52 -6.13 -8.58
N SER A 162 -4.88 -6.21 -9.87
CA SER A 162 -4.01 -5.80 -10.97
C SER A 162 -3.69 -4.30 -10.93
N LEU A 163 -4.70 -3.45 -10.68
CA LEU A 163 -4.48 -2.01 -10.48
C LEU A 163 -3.62 -1.72 -9.23
N THR A 164 -3.78 -2.49 -8.16
CA THR A 164 -2.99 -2.38 -6.91
C THR A 164 -1.52 -2.70 -7.20
N VAL A 165 -1.26 -3.73 -8.01
CA VAL A 165 0.08 -4.06 -8.49
C VAL A 165 0.68 -2.87 -9.25
N GLN A 166 -0.03 -2.33 -10.25
CA GLN A 166 0.45 -1.18 -11.01
C GLN A 166 0.75 0.03 -10.11
N ALA A 167 -0.12 0.33 -9.15
CA ALA A 167 0.07 1.42 -8.19
C ALA A 167 1.33 1.20 -7.34
N SER A 168 1.56 -0.04 -6.88
CA SER A 168 2.76 -0.37 -6.11
C SER A 168 4.05 -0.23 -6.92
N ILE A 169 4.02 -0.57 -8.21
CA ILE A 169 5.18 -0.38 -9.09
C ILE A 169 5.49 1.10 -9.30
N LEU A 170 4.46 1.93 -9.49
CA LEU A 170 4.66 3.39 -9.55
C LEU A 170 5.23 3.93 -8.24
N LEU A 171 4.76 3.45 -7.09
CA LEU A 171 5.35 3.80 -5.79
C LEU A 171 6.83 3.41 -5.71
N GLY A 172 7.21 2.22 -6.18
CA GLY A 172 8.62 1.80 -6.30
C GLY A 172 9.46 2.72 -7.19
N LYS A 173 8.90 3.21 -8.31
CA LYS A 173 9.57 4.22 -9.15
C LYS A 173 9.71 5.57 -8.46
N VAL A 174 8.72 5.98 -7.66
CA VAL A 174 8.83 7.21 -6.84
C VAL A 174 9.96 7.09 -5.82
N PHE A 175 10.08 5.97 -5.10
CA PHE A 175 11.22 5.76 -4.19
C PHE A 175 12.54 5.91 -4.94
N ARG A 176 12.69 5.23 -6.08
CA ARG A 176 13.90 5.33 -6.89
C ARG A 176 14.22 6.79 -7.26
N HIS A 177 13.22 7.51 -7.77
CA HIS A 177 13.35 8.91 -8.14
C HIS A 177 13.75 9.81 -6.95
N THR A 178 13.28 9.52 -5.73
CA THR A 178 13.64 10.28 -4.53
C THR A 178 15.04 9.99 -4.01
N HIS A 179 15.58 8.77 -4.22
CA HIS A 179 16.92 8.38 -3.78
C HIS A 179 18.02 8.61 -4.81
N GLU A 180 17.73 8.40 -6.08
CA GLU A 180 18.69 8.59 -7.15
C GLU A 180 18.85 10.09 -7.44
N SER A 181 20.09 10.58 -7.41
CA SER A 181 20.43 11.94 -7.80
C SER A 181 20.87 11.93 -9.27
N PRO A 182 20.01 12.30 -10.24
CA PRO A 182 20.49 12.53 -11.59
C PRO A 182 21.40 13.76 -11.61
N GLU A 183 22.49 13.68 -12.36
CA GLU A 183 23.48 14.75 -12.53
C GLU A 183 22.94 15.98 -13.30
N VAL A 184 21.70 15.89 -13.84
CA VAL A 184 21.06 16.93 -14.68
C VAL A 184 19.62 17.18 -14.23
N ASP A 185 19.37 18.35 -13.63
CA ASP A 185 18.09 18.75 -13.03
C ASP A 185 16.87 18.65 -13.99
N GLY A 186 17.07 18.93 -15.28
CA GLY A 186 15.99 18.91 -16.27
C GLY A 186 15.37 17.53 -16.51
N PHE A 187 16.18 16.46 -16.44
CA PHE A 187 15.70 15.09 -16.60
C PHE A 187 14.86 14.66 -15.39
N LYS A 188 15.30 15.05 -14.17
CA LYS A 188 14.59 14.78 -12.92
C LYS A 188 13.19 15.38 -12.94
N ALA A 189 13.08 16.66 -13.30
CA ALA A 189 11.79 17.34 -13.35
C ALA A 189 10.82 16.72 -14.37
N GLN A 190 11.34 16.24 -15.51
CA GLN A 190 10.53 15.58 -16.53
C GLN A 190 10.07 14.19 -16.09
N GLU A 191 10.93 13.42 -15.42
CA GLU A 191 10.58 12.13 -14.84
C GLU A 191 9.48 12.28 -13.76
N ALA A 192 9.65 13.23 -12.83
CA ALA A 192 8.65 13.52 -11.80
C ALA A 192 7.29 13.87 -12.42
N ARG A 193 7.27 14.69 -13.48
CA ARG A 193 6.04 15.03 -14.21
C ARG A 193 5.39 13.81 -14.87
N SER A 194 6.18 12.91 -15.44
CA SER A 194 5.68 11.67 -16.05
C SER A 194 5.09 10.72 -14.99
N LEU A 195 5.75 10.58 -13.84
CA LEU A 195 5.24 9.80 -12.71
C LEU A 195 3.94 10.37 -12.18
N GLU A 196 3.87 11.69 -11.95
CA GLU A 196 2.65 12.37 -11.48
C GLU A 196 1.47 12.12 -12.43
N ASN A 197 1.66 12.34 -13.73
CA ASN A 197 0.62 12.13 -14.74
C ASN A 197 0.12 10.68 -14.74
N THR A 198 1.03 9.71 -14.59
CA THR A 198 0.68 8.29 -14.57
C THR A 198 -0.05 7.91 -13.28
N LEU A 199 0.37 8.45 -12.13
CA LEU A 199 -0.31 8.25 -10.84
C LEU A 199 -1.72 8.83 -10.85
N VAL A 200 -1.90 10.03 -11.41
CA VAL A 200 -3.23 10.65 -11.57
C VAL A 200 -4.12 9.83 -12.49
N ALA A 201 -3.61 9.40 -13.64
CA ALA A 201 -4.37 8.55 -14.57
C ALA A 201 -4.81 7.24 -13.91
N LEU A 202 -3.90 6.54 -13.23
CA LEU A 202 -4.22 5.31 -12.51
C LEU A 202 -5.21 5.54 -11.36
N THR A 203 -5.08 6.67 -10.65
CA THR A 203 -6.04 7.06 -9.59
C THR A 203 -7.45 7.19 -10.16
N ASN A 204 -7.61 7.87 -11.29
CA ASN A 204 -8.90 8.05 -11.95
C ASN A 204 -9.53 6.71 -12.37
N VAL A 205 -8.75 5.85 -13.01
CA VAL A 205 -9.20 4.50 -13.40
C VAL A 205 -9.60 3.67 -12.17
N SER A 206 -8.80 3.69 -11.11
CA SER A 206 -9.09 2.99 -9.86
C SER A 206 -10.36 3.51 -9.18
N LEU A 207 -10.63 4.81 -9.25
CA LEU A 207 -11.85 5.40 -8.72
C LEU A 207 -13.08 5.03 -9.54
N GLN A 208 -12.97 4.97 -10.86
CA GLN A 208 -14.06 4.52 -11.74
C GLN A 208 -14.39 3.05 -11.51
N GLU A 209 -13.36 2.20 -11.42
CA GLU A 209 -13.48 0.78 -11.11
C GLU A 209 -14.12 0.56 -9.73
N GLY A 210 -13.71 1.32 -8.71
CA GLY A 210 -14.33 1.27 -7.39
C GLY A 210 -15.80 1.68 -7.41
N ARG A 211 -16.14 2.74 -8.14
CA ARG A 211 -17.53 3.23 -8.29
C ARG A 211 -18.43 2.21 -8.97
N SER A 212 -17.97 1.58 -10.05
CA SER A 212 -18.78 0.59 -10.78
C SER A 212 -19.10 -0.64 -9.93
N ARG A 213 -18.26 -0.95 -8.93
CA ARG A 213 -18.43 -2.04 -7.97
C ARG A 213 -19.05 -1.63 -6.62
N GLY A 214 -19.34 -0.34 -6.42
CA GLY A 214 -19.87 0.18 -5.16
C GLY A 214 -18.87 0.19 -4.00
N ILE A 215 -17.57 0.11 -4.29
CA ILE A 215 -16.48 0.05 -3.32
C ILE A 215 -16.04 1.46 -2.94
N VAL A 216 -16.07 1.75 -1.64
CA VAL A 216 -15.70 3.07 -1.10
C VAL A 216 -14.20 3.20 -0.89
N LEU A 217 -13.52 2.09 -0.58
CA LEU A 217 -12.09 2.07 -0.31
C LEU A 217 -11.35 1.15 -1.29
N CYS A 218 -10.52 1.75 -2.14
CA CYS A 218 -9.72 1.01 -3.11
C CYS A 218 -8.23 1.16 -2.79
N SER A 219 -7.53 0.04 -2.58
CA SER A 219 -6.08 0.03 -2.31
C SER A 219 -5.19 0.67 -3.39
N PRO A 220 -5.47 0.57 -4.71
CA PRO A 220 -4.66 1.27 -5.72
C PRO A 220 -4.71 2.78 -5.52
N THR A 221 -5.90 3.35 -5.28
CA THR A 221 -6.10 4.78 -5.02
C THR A 221 -5.26 5.25 -3.83
N THR A 222 -5.28 4.51 -2.71
CA THR A 222 -4.56 4.91 -1.50
C THR A 222 -3.04 4.79 -1.68
N ILE A 223 -2.56 3.77 -2.40
CA ILE A 223 -1.15 3.65 -2.76
C ILE A 223 -0.72 4.81 -3.68
N CYS A 224 -1.54 5.17 -4.68
CA CYS A 224 -1.26 6.32 -5.54
C CYS A 224 -1.19 7.62 -4.76
N PHE A 225 -2.08 7.84 -3.78
CA PHE A 225 -2.01 9.01 -2.91
C PHE A 225 -0.72 9.04 -2.09
N SER A 226 -0.33 7.94 -1.46
CA SER A 226 0.95 7.85 -0.74
C SER A 226 2.15 8.12 -1.66
N ALA A 227 2.13 7.60 -2.89
CA ALA A 227 3.17 7.82 -3.88
C ALA A 227 3.26 9.30 -4.33
N ARG A 228 2.11 9.94 -4.58
CA ARG A 228 2.05 11.37 -4.96
C ARG A 228 2.55 12.26 -3.82
N LEU A 229 2.10 12.00 -2.58
CA LEU A 229 2.61 12.70 -1.41
C LEU A 229 4.13 12.56 -1.30
N LEU A 230 4.67 11.35 -1.44
CA LEU A 230 6.11 11.10 -1.38
C LEU A 230 6.89 11.80 -2.51
N LEU A 231 6.37 11.80 -3.74
CA LEU A 231 7.03 12.39 -4.91
C LEU A 231 7.33 13.88 -4.72
N HIS A 232 6.40 14.60 -4.09
CA HIS A 232 6.47 16.04 -3.87
C HIS A 232 6.89 16.42 -2.44
N ASP A 233 7.18 15.44 -1.58
CA ASP A 233 7.64 15.67 -0.21
C ASP A 233 9.12 16.12 -0.22
N SER A 234 9.32 17.42 -0.34
CA SER A 234 10.65 18.04 -0.36
C SER A 234 11.43 17.87 0.95
N GLU A 235 10.76 17.61 2.08
CA GLU A 235 11.38 17.45 3.41
C GLU A 235 12.07 16.09 3.56
N ARG A 236 11.68 15.08 2.76
CA ARG A 236 12.29 13.74 2.76
C ARG A 236 13.44 13.58 1.77
N ARG A 237 13.81 14.62 1.02
CA ARG A 237 14.95 14.55 0.09
C ARG A 237 16.27 14.81 0.84
N PRO A 238 17.23 13.87 0.85
CA PRO A 238 18.52 14.10 1.47
C PRO A 238 19.25 15.27 0.77
N GLY A 239 19.72 16.25 1.55
CA GLY A 239 20.54 17.36 1.05
C GLY A 239 19.79 18.61 0.57
N ASN A 240 18.45 18.67 0.68
CA ASN A 240 17.71 19.84 0.23
C ASN A 240 17.59 20.91 1.33
N THR A 241 18.55 21.83 1.40
CA THR A 241 18.54 22.96 2.36
C THR A 241 17.60 24.12 1.97
N GLY A 242 16.79 23.95 0.92
CA GLY A 242 15.78 24.93 0.54
C GLY A 242 14.85 24.37 -0.54
N ALA A 243 13.69 23.85 -0.14
CA ALA A 243 12.64 23.54 -1.10
C ALA A 243 12.23 24.83 -1.83
N ASP A 244 12.28 24.80 -3.17
CA ASP A 244 11.78 25.89 -4.00
C ASP A 244 10.32 26.20 -3.61
N ILE A 245 9.96 27.49 -3.61
CA ILE A 245 8.61 27.97 -3.30
C ILE A 245 7.58 27.27 -4.19
N THR A 246 7.93 27.04 -5.45
CA THR A 246 7.10 26.30 -6.43
C THR A 246 6.79 24.88 -5.98
N ASP A 247 7.77 24.15 -5.44
CA ASP A 247 7.60 22.77 -4.97
C ASP A 247 6.69 22.72 -3.74
N ARG A 248 6.81 23.70 -2.84
CA ARG A 248 5.93 23.82 -1.65
C ARG A 248 4.48 24.04 -2.05
N PHE A 249 4.22 24.95 -2.99
CA PHE A 249 2.85 25.20 -3.47
C PHE A 249 2.23 23.96 -4.12
N ARG A 250 2.98 23.22 -4.94
CA ARG A 250 2.49 21.97 -5.53
C ARG A 250 2.18 20.92 -4.48
N TYR A 251 3.06 20.74 -3.50
CA TYR A 251 2.82 19.80 -2.41
C TYR A 251 1.55 20.17 -1.63
N GLN A 252 1.32 21.46 -1.36
CA GLN A 252 0.11 21.94 -0.69
C GLN A 252 -1.17 21.66 -1.50
N GLU A 253 -1.17 21.92 -2.81
CA GLU A 253 -2.30 21.61 -3.69
C GLU A 253 -2.61 20.10 -3.69
N ILE A 254 -1.59 19.28 -3.95
CA ILE A 254 -1.73 17.81 -4.02
C ILE A 254 -2.18 17.23 -2.67
N SER A 255 -1.59 17.69 -1.57
CA SER A 255 -1.97 17.24 -0.23
C SER A 255 -3.40 17.64 0.13
N SER A 256 -3.83 18.84 -0.26
CA SER A 256 -5.21 19.33 -0.04
C SER A 256 -6.24 18.46 -0.76
N ASP A 257 -6.00 18.10 -2.02
CA ASP A 257 -6.89 17.22 -2.79
C ASP A 257 -7.00 15.83 -2.14
N ILE A 258 -5.85 15.26 -1.77
CA ILE A 258 -5.80 13.95 -1.10
C ILE A 258 -6.49 14.01 0.27
N ALA A 259 -6.30 15.10 1.02
CA ALA A 259 -6.91 15.29 2.31
C ALA A 259 -8.43 15.43 2.24
N ALA A 260 -8.95 16.15 1.24
CA ALA A 260 -10.39 16.23 1.00
C ALA A 260 -11.00 14.86 0.69
N TYR A 261 -10.31 14.03 -0.10
CA TYR A 261 -10.73 12.65 -0.33
C TYR A 261 -10.69 11.81 0.96
N MET A 262 -9.58 11.85 1.71
CA MET A 262 -9.44 11.10 2.96
C MET A 262 -10.45 11.54 4.03
N ARG A 263 -10.83 12.82 4.06
CA ARG A 263 -11.91 13.34 4.89
C ARG A 263 -13.24 12.71 4.50
N SER A 264 -13.57 12.69 3.20
CA SER A 264 -14.81 12.06 2.70
C SER A 264 -14.87 10.57 3.04
N LEU A 265 -13.72 9.87 2.96
CA LEU A 265 -13.59 8.49 3.40
C LEU A 265 -13.79 8.34 4.91
N ALA A 266 -13.23 9.23 5.73
CA ALA A 266 -13.42 9.23 7.18
C ALA A 266 -14.88 9.48 7.58
N GLU A 267 -15.60 10.37 6.88
CA GLU A 267 -17.04 10.57 7.04
C GLU A 267 -17.83 9.29 6.67
N ALA A 268 -17.45 8.62 5.59
CA ALA A 268 -18.04 7.34 5.19
C ALA A 268 -17.78 6.23 6.23
N LEU A 269 -16.58 6.16 6.80
CA LEU A 269 -16.23 5.24 7.89
C LEU A 269 -17.05 5.53 9.15
N LYS A 270 -17.26 6.80 9.49
CA LYS A 270 -18.09 7.20 10.64
C LYS A 270 -19.56 6.84 10.45
N SER A 271 -20.10 7.04 9.24
CA SER A 271 -21.52 6.77 8.94
C SER A 271 -21.83 5.28 8.78
N ARG A 272 -20.95 4.52 8.11
CA ARG A 272 -21.13 3.08 7.86
C ARG A 272 -20.58 2.18 8.98
N GLY A 273 -19.72 2.74 9.83
CA GLY A 273 -19.18 2.10 11.02
C GLY A 273 -18.36 0.84 10.73
N TYR A 274 -18.53 -0.17 11.60
CA TYR A 274 -17.74 -1.40 11.62
C TYR A 274 -17.69 -2.17 10.29
N ARG A 275 -18.77 -2.18 9.50
CA ARG A 275 -18.81 -2.94 8.22
C ARG A 275 -17.76 -2.47 7.21
N LEU A 276 -17.61 -1.16 7.05
CA LEU A 276 -16.59 -0.62 6.14
C LEU A 276 -15.18 -0.80 6.71
N ALA A 277 -15.03 -0.75 8.05
CA ALA A 277 -13.75 -1.00 8.71
C ALA A 277 -13.27 -2.45 8.54
N GLU A 278 -14.17 -3.44 8.57
CA GLU A 278 -13.86 -4.86 8.36
C GLU A 278 -13.28 -5.16 6.97
N GLU A 279 -13.81 -4.49 5.94
CA GLU A 279 -13.34 -4.62 4.56
C GLU A 279 -12.10 -3.77 4.27
N ALA A 280 -11.76 -2.84 5.18
CA ALA A 280 -10.71 -1.88 4.93
C ALA A 280 -9.31 -2.47 5.11
N SER A 281 -8.47 -2.24 4.10
CA SER A 281 -7.05 -2.58 4.11
C SER A 281 -6.26 -1.58 4.94
N PRO A 282 -5.16 -1.98 5.63
CA PRO A 282 -4.31 -1.03 6.36
C PRO A 282 -3.57 -0.07 5.43
N LEU A 283 -3.58 -0.32 4.11
CA LEU A 283 -2.88 0.48 3.10
C LEU A 283 -3.42 1.93 2.98
N CYS A 284 -4.62 2.21 3.49
CA CYS A 284 -5.18 3.57 3.48
C CYS A 284 -4.68 4.45 4.63
N LEU A 285 -4.13 3.84 5.69
CA LEU A 285 -3.88 4.53 6.95
C LEU A 285 -2.77 5.57 6.84
N GLU A 286 -1.74 5.33 6.02
CA GLU A 286 -0.67 6.31 5.80
C GLU A 286 -1.22 7.59 5.13
N ALA A 287 -2.06 7.46 4.09
CA ALA A 287 -2.67 8.62 3.43
C ALA A 287 -3.59 9.39 4.39
N MET A 288 -4.42 8.68 5.18
CA MET A 288 -5.25 9.32 6.21
C MET A 288 -4.43 10.06 7.26
N TYR A 289 -3.36 9.46 7.76
CA TYR A 289 -2.45 10.07 8.72
C TYR A 289 -1.81 11.35 8.16
N ARG A 290 -1.34 11.33 6.91
CA ARG A 290 -0.77 12.51 6.24
C ARG A 290 -1.79 13.63 6.05
N SER A 291 -3.03 13.29 5.71
CA SER A 291 -4.13 14.26 5.63
C SER A 291 -4.41 14.91 6.99
N GLY A 292 -4.35 14.14 8.08
CA GLY A 292 -4.44 14.68 9.44
C GLY A 292 -3.33 15.67 9.76
N ILE A 293 -2.07 15.35 9.42
CA ILE A 293 -0.94 16.29 9.58
C ILE A 293 -1.20 17.57 8.79
N MET A 294 -1.65 17.46 7.54
CA MET A 294 -1.87 18.62 6.66
C MET A 294 -2.96 19.56 7.21
N TYR A 295 -4.13 19.04 7.62
CA TYR A 295 -5.18 19.87 8.21
C TYR A 295 -4.74 20.52 9.52
N ALA A 296 -4.01 19.78 10.35
CA ALA A 296 -3.49 20.32 11.60
C ALA A 296 -2.46 21.45 11.37
N ARG A 297 -1.55 21.28 10.40
CA ARG A 297 -0.59 22.31 9.98
C ARG A 297 -1.28 23.57 9.46
N ARG A 298 -2.24 23.41 8.54
CA ARG A 298 -3.02 24.55 8.03
C ARG A 298 -3.75 25.28 9.15
N TYR A 299 -4.40 24.56 10.06
CA TYR A 299 -5.04 25.17 11.21
C TYR A 299 -4.06 25.98 12.07
N SER A 300 -2.84 25.46 12.32
CA SER A 300 -1.84 26.24 13.07
C SER A 300 -1.37 27.50 12.35
N GLU A 301 -1.38 27.51 11.01
CA GLU A 301 -0.95 28.66 10.19
C GLU A 301 -2.07 29.70 10.01
N THR A 302 -3.33 29.27 9.80
CA THR A 302 -4.46 30.13 9.42
C THR A 302 -5.47 30.37 10.55
N SER A 303 -5.48 29.51 11.58
CA SER A 303 -6.54 29.44 12.59
C SER A 303 -7.95 29.18 12.03
N ASP A 304 -8.05 28.57 10.85
CA ASP A 304 -9.34 28.25 10.21
C ASP A 304 -10.06 27.09 10.89
N LEU A 305 -11.27 27.35 11.39
CA LEU A 305 -12.09 26.34 12.05
C LEU A 305 -12.53 25.20 11.13
N GLU A 306 -12.59 25.42 9.81
CA GLU A 306 -12.89 24.34 8.86
C GLU A 306 -11.78 23.30 8.81
N ASP A 307 -10.52 23.73 8.87
CA ASP A 307 -9.35 22.85 8.90
C ASP A 307 -9.29 22.07 10.23
N LEU A 308 -9.62 22.71 11.36
CA LEU A 308 -9.76 22.01 12.65
C LEU A 308 -10.88 20.95 12.60
N HIS A 309 -12.03 21.29 12.02
CA HIS A 309 -13.14 20.35 11.87
C HIS A 309 -12.77 19.16 10.98
N ALA A 310 -12.08 19.42 9.86
CA ALA A 310 -11.58 18.40 8.96
C ALA A 310 -10.56 17.48 9.65
N PHE A 311 -9.67 18.03 10.47
CA PHE A 311 -8.76 17.26 11.32
C PHE A 311 -9.50 16.31 12.26
N ASP A 312 -10.51 16.81 12.99
CA ASP A 312 -11.29 16.00 13.94
C ASP A 312 -12.04 14.86 13.22
N ILE A 313 -12.50 15.09 11.98
CA ILE A 313 -13.10 14.05 11.13
C ILE A 313 -12.08 12.95 10.80
N ILE A 314 -10.85 13.31 10.42
CA ILE A 314 -9.78 12.33 10.12
C ILE A 314 -9.48 11.49 11.38
N VAL A 315 -9.31 12.11 12.54
CA VAL A 315 -9.06 11.43 13.82
C VAL A 315 -10.20 10.47 14.15
N ALA A 316 -11.45 10.88 13.95
CA ALA A 316 -12.61 10.01 14.14
C ALA A 316 -12.62 8.81 13.17
N GLY A 317 -12.23 9.02 11.90
CA GLY A 317 -12.09 7.94 10.92
C GLY A 317 -11.01 6.93 11.31
N LEU A 318 -9.84 7.41 11.74
CA LEU A 318 -8.76 6.57 12.28
C LEU A 318 -9.20 5.83 13.56
N GLN A 319 -10.04 6.45 14.39
CA GLN A 319 -10.59 5.79 15.57
C GLN A 319 -11.51 4.63 15.19
N VAL A 320 -12.34 4.77 14.14
CA VAL A 320 -13.14 3.65 13.61
C VAL A 320 -12.21 2.55 13.07
N MET A 321 -11.18 2.90 12.32
CA MET A 321 -10.20 1.94 11.79
C MET A 321 -9.39 1.23 12.88
N SER A 322 -9.22 1.85 14.05
CA SER A 322 -8.49 1.27 15.18
C SER A 322 -9.14 0.01 15.75
N THR A 323 -10.43 -0.20 15.47
CA THR A 323 -11.18 -1.41 15.83
C THR A 323 -10.69 -2.66 15.10
N ARG A 324 -9.93 -2.48 14.01
CA ARG A 324 -9.34 -3.55 13.20
C ARG A 324 -7.81 -3.46 13.12
N TRP A 325 -7.27 -2.25 12.98
CA TRP A 325 -5.84 -2.03 12.75
C TRP A 325 -5.24 -1.20 13.88
N ARG A 326 -4.40 -1.82 14.71
CA ARG A 326 -3.69 -1.11 15.80
C ARG A 326 -2.81 0.03 15.28
N LEU A 327 -2.35 -0.04 14.03
CA LEU A 327 -1.65 1.07 13.36
C LEU A 327 -2.46 2.37 13.37
N ALA A 328 -3.78 2.30 13.19
CA ALA A 328 -4.62 3.50 13.23
C ALA A 328 -4.66 4.14 14.63
N ALA A 329 -4.67 3.33 15.70
CA ALA A 329 -4.53 3.83 17.07
C ALA A 329 -3.16 4.49 17.31
N CYS A 330 -2.09 3.92 16.76
CA CYS A 330 -0.76 4.52 16.81
C CYS A 330 -0.72 5.88 16.09
N TYR A 331 -1.31 5.98 14.90
CA TYR A 331 -1.41 7.25 14.18
C TYR A 331 -2.22 8.30 14.93
N ASN A 332 -3.34 7.93 15.57
CA ASN A 332 -4.08 8.85 16.44
C ASN A 332 -3.21 9.41 17.57
N LYS A 333 -2.43 8.56 18.26
CA LYS A 333 -1.50 9.01 19.30
C LYS A 333 -0.43 9.96 18.75
N LEU A 334 0.08 9.72 17.54
CA LEU A 334 1.06 10.59 16.90
C LEU A 334 0.46 11.95 16.49
N LEU A 335 -0.78 11.98 15.99
CA LEU A 335 -1.47 13.23 15.67
C LEU A 335 -1.74 14.06 16.92
N GLU A 336 -2.21 13.44 18.01
CA GLU A 336 -2.40 14.11 19.29
C GLU A 336 -1.09 14.66 19.87
N ALA A 337 -0.01 13.86 19.82
CA ALA A 337 1.30 14.31 20.27
C ALA A 337 1.76 15.55 19.48
N ARG A 338 1.62 15.54 18.14
CA ARG A 338 1.99 16.68 17.28
C ARG A 338 1.18 17.94 17.60
N LYS A 339 -0.12 17.78 17.84
CA LYS A 339 -1.01 18.87 18.25
C LYS A 339 -0.57 19.51 19.57
N ILE A 340 -0.15 18.69 20.54
CA ILE A 340 0.31 19.16 21.85
C ILE A 340 1.69 19.83 21.75
N THR A 341 2.62 19.27 20.98
CA THR A 341 4.00 19.78 20.90
C THR A 341 4.15 20.99 19.98
N GLY A 342 3.10 21.38 19.24
CA GLY A 342 3.16 22.48 18.27
C GLY A 342 4.12 22.21 17.11
N ILE A 343 4.42 20.93 16.82
CA ILE A 343 5.27 20.50 15.69
C ILE A 343 4.36 20.22 14.49
N LEU A 344 3.46 21.16 14.20
CA LEU A 344 2.53 21.11 13.08
C LEU A 344 3.04 21.97 11.93
#